data_AF-A0A843DYF5-F1
#
_entry.id   AF-A0A843DYF5-F1
#
_cell.length_a   1.000
_cell.length_b   1.000
_cell.length_c   1.000
_cell.angle_alpha   90.00
_cell.angle_beta   90.00
_cell.angle_gamma   90.00
#
_symmetry.space_group_name_H-M   'P 1'
#
loop_
_entity.id
_entity.type
_entity.pdbx_description
1 polymer ?
#
loop_
_entity_poly.entity_id
_entity_poly.type
_entity_poly.pdbx_seq_one_letter_code
_entity_poly.pdbx_strand_id
1 'polypeptide(L)' 'MELSGTEKAFAALQNLALYTETYGCTYNTGDTEKIIEIAKANGCRIVDSPFDADAVLINTCIV' A
#
# COMPACT_ATOMS: atom_id res chain seq x y z
N MET A 1 -20.68 14.44 -9.44
CA MET A 1 -19.48 14.15 -10.24
C MET A 1 -18.93 12.83 -9.73
N GLU A 2 -19.10 11.75 -10.48
CA GLU A 2 -18.59 10.44 -10.06
C GLU A 2 -17.08 10.39 -10.33
N LEU A 3 -16.29 10.13 -9.28
CA LEU A 3 -14.86 9.87 -9.41
C LEU A 3 -14.67 8.58 -10.22
N SER A 4 -13.76 8.62 -11.19
CA SER A 4 -13.34 7.45 -11.94
C SER A 4 -12.79 6.37 -11.01
N GLY A 5 -12.79 5.10 -11.45
CA GLY A 5 -12.34 3.97 -10.63
C GLY A 5 -10.93 4.15 -10.06
N THR A 6 -10.05 4.79 -10.84
CA THR A 6 -8.67 5.11 -10.44
C THR A 6 -8.64 6.16 -9.33
N GLU A 7 -9.42 7.23 -9.45
CA GLU A 7 -9.49 8.30 -8.44
C GLU A 7 -10.08 7.78 -7.11
N LYS A 8 -11.06 6.86 -7.17
CA LYS A 8 -11.59 6.21 -5.96
C LYS A 8 -10.54 5.34 -5.25
N ALA A 9 -9.74 4.60 -6.02
CA ALA A 9 -8.67 3.77 -5.45
C ALA A 9 -7.60 4.62 -4.75
N PHE A 10 -7.23 5.77 -5.34
CA PHE A 10 -6.31 6.70 -4.70
C PHE A 10 -6.91 7.39 -3.47
N ALA A 11 -8.19 7.78 -3.52
CA ALA A 11 -8.88 8.34 -2.36
C ALA A 11 -8.92 7.37 -1.17
N ALA A 12 -9.07 6.07 -1.42
CA ALA A 12 -9.08 5.04 -0.39
C ALA A 12 -7.72 4.86 0.31
N LEU A 13 -6.62 5.36 -0.28
CA LEU A 13 -5.28 5.30 0.28
C LEU A 13 -4.81 6.66 0.82
N GLN A 14 -5.62 7.71 0.83
CA GLN A 14 -5.16 9.01 1.31
C GLN A 14 -4.97 9.03 2.83
N ASN A 15 -3.78 9.46 3.26
CA ASN A 15 -3.44 9.73 4.66
C ASN A 15 -3.62 8.55 5.65
N LEU A 16 -3.57 7.31 5.17
CA LEU A 16 -3.69 6.12 6.04
C LEU A 16 -2.38 5.74 6.72
N ALA A 17 -2.46 5.15 7.91
CA ALA A 17 -1.38 4.34 8.47
C ALA A 17 -1.34 2.99 7.73
N LEU A 18 -0.31 2.77 6.92
CA LEU A 18 -0.15 1.58 6.08
C LEU A 18 0.92 0.65 6.66
N TYR A 19 0.54 -0.60 6.91
CA TYR A 19 1.47 -1.69 7.19
C TYR A 19 1.64 -2.57 5.95
N THR A 20 2.85 -3.08 5.71
CA THR A 20 3.16 -3.91 4.54
C THR A 20 3.83 -5.21 4.95
N GLU A 21 3.35 -6.33 4.44
CA GLU A 21 4.06 -7.61 4.45
C GLU A 21 4.38 -8.04 3.03
N THR A 22 5.61 -8.49 2.79
CA THR A 22 6.06 -8.92 1.47
C THR A 22 6.61 -10.32 1.53
N TYR A 23 6.07 -11.18 0.68
CA TYR A 23 6.43 -12.56 0.50
C TYR A 23 6.69 -12.82 -0.99
N GLY A 24 7.41 -13.89 -1.30
CA GLY A 24 7.69 -14.26 -2.69
C GLY A 24 9.13 -13.93 -3.09
N CYS A 25 9.30 -13.35 -4.27
CA CYS A 25 10.62 -13.15 -4.89
C CYS A 25 11.09 -11.69 -4.85
N THR A 26 12.23 -11.43 -5.49
CA THR A 26 12.80 -10.09 -5.63
C THR A 26 11.87 -9.11 -6.35
N TYR A 27 10.96 -9.59 -7.22
CA TYR A 27 9.95 -8.73 -7.83
C TYR A 27 8.92 -8.22 -6.82
N ASN A 28 8.43 -9.06 -5.91
CA ASN A 28 7.51 -8.59 -4.87
C ASN A 28 8.18 -7.53 -3.98
N THR A 29 9.46 -7.72 -3.65
CA THR A 29 10.22 -6.72 -2.88
C THR A 29 10.29 -5.38 -3.64
N GLY A 30 10.71 -5.41 -4.91
CA GLY A 30 10.81 -4.20 -5.72
C GLY A 30 9.47 -3.51 -6.00
N ASP A 31 8.38 -4.27 -6.10
CA ASP A 31 7.05 -3.67 -6.28
C ASP A 31 6.50 -3.10 -4.98
N THR A 32 6.74 -3.75 -3.83
CA THR A 32 6.40 -3.18 -2.52
C THR A 32 7.13 -1.86 -2.29
N GLU A 33 8.42 -1.76 -2.61
CA GLU A 33 9.19 -0.50 -2.51
C GLU A 33 8.54 0.63 -3.32
N LYS A 34 8.13 0.36 -4.57
CA LYS A 34 7.43 1.35 -5.40
C LYS A 34 6.08 1.75 -4.80
N ILE A 35 5.30 0.78 -4.32
CA ILE A 35 3.99 1.03 -3.72
C ILE A 35 4.14 1.89 -2.45
N ILE A 36 5.15 1.63 -1.63
CA ILE A 36 5.46 2.45 -0.44
C ILE A 36 5.72 3.91 -0.84
N GLU A 37 6.52 4.16 -1.88
CA GLU A 37 6.80 5.52 -2.32
C GLU A 37 5.54 6.22 -2.87
N ILE A 38 4.70 5.50 -3.62
CA ILE A 38 3.39 6.01 -4.08
C ILE A 38 2.48 6.32 -2.88
N ALA A 39 2.43 5.45 -1.89
CA ALA A 39 1.60 5.63 -0.69
C ALA A 39 2.06 6.86 0.11
N LYS A 40 3.36 7.02 0.35
CA LYS A 40 3.93 8.22 0.99
C LYS A 40 3.59 9.50 0.23
N ALA A 41 3.68 9.48 -1.11
CA ALA A 41 3.30 10.62 -1.94
C ALA A 41 1.81 10.98 -1.84
N ASN A 42 0.95 10.04 -1.44
CA ASN A 42 -0.47 10.24 -1.14
C ASN A 42 -0.75 10.51 0.35
N GLY A 43 0.28 10.78 1.15
CA GLY A 43 0.16 11.15 2.56
C GLY A 43 0.11 9.97 3.54
N CYS A 44 0.25 8.72 3.08
CA CYS A 44 0.29 7.58 4.00
C CYS A 44 1.48 7.66 4.96
N ARG A 45 1.25 7.24 6.20
CA ARG A 45 2.29 6.95 7.19
C ARG A 45 2.59 5.47 7.17
N ILE A 46 3.83 5.09 6.91
CA ILE A 46 4.24 3.68 7.04
C ILE A 46 4.43 3.37 8.52
N VAL A 47 3.85 2.25 8.97
CA VAL A 47 3.96 1.77 10.36
C VAL A 47 4.63 0.40 10.39
N ASP A 48 5.28 0.08 11.50
CA ASP A 48 6.06 -1.15 11.66
C ASP A 48 5.25 -2.34 12.20
N SER A 49 3.97 -2.12 12.51
CA SER A 49 3.08 -3.09 13.16
C SER A 49 1.69 -3.04 12.53
N PRO A 50 1.04 -4.19 12.27
CA PRO A 50 -0.31 -4.24 11.74
C PRO A 50 -1.36 -3.71 12.74
N PHE A 51 -1.05 -3.70 14.04
CA PHE A 51 -1.95 -3.18 15.08
C PHE A 51 -2.06 -1.66 15.07
N ASP A 52 -1.09 -0.97 14.46
CA ASP A 52 -1.05 0.49 14.34
C ASP A 52 -1.55 0.99 12.98
N ALA A 53 -2.08 0.09 12.14
CA ALA A 53 -2.41 0.35 10.76
C ALA A 53 -3.92 0.52 10.53
N ASP A 54 -4.27 1.47 9.66
CA ASP A 54 -5.63 1.58 9.10
C ASP A 54 -5.83 0.58 7.94
N ALA A 55 -4.75 0.21 7.26
CA ALA A 55 -4.75 -0.74 6.17
C ALA A 55 -3.49 -1.62 6.15
N VAL A 56 -3.64 -2.86 5.67
CA VAL A 56 -2.55 -3.82 5.49
C VAL A 56 -2.43 -4.21 4.02
N LEU A 57 -1.22 -4.07 3.44
CA LEU A 57 -0.86 -4.57 2.13
C LEU A 57 -0.05 -5.86 2.28
N ILE A 58 -0.62 -6.99 1.83
CA ILE A 58 0.11 -8.25 1.72
C ILE A 58 0.45 -8.48 0.24
N ASN A 59 1.73 -8.44 -0.09
CA ASN A 59 2.22 -8.72 -1.44
C ASN A 59 2.83 -10.13 -1.48
N THR A 60 2.24 -11.04 -2.24
CA THR A 60 2.67 -12.44 -2.33
C THR A 60 2.57 -12.98 -3.76
N CYS A 61 3.24 -14.10 -4.02
CA CYS A 61 3.05 -14.88 -5.25
C CYS A 61 1.82 -15.79 -5.16
N ILE A 62 1.28 -16.16 -6.32
CA ILE A 62 0.21 -17.18 -6.47
C ILE A 62 0.75 -18.60 -6.71
N VAL A 63 2.06 -18.73 -6.98
CA VAL A 63 2.71 -19.98 -7.41
C VAL A 63 3.30 -20.78 -6.26
#